data_AF-A0A2V9J898-F1
#
_entry.id   AF-A0A2V9J898-F1
#
_cell.length_a   1.000
_cell.length_b   1.000
_cell.length_c   1.000
_cell.angle_alpha   90.00
_cell.angle_beta   90.00
_cell.angle_gamma   90.00
#
_symmetry.space_group_name_H-M   'P 1'
#
loop_
_entity.id
_entity.type
_entity.pdbx_description
1 polymer ?
#
loop_
_entity_poly.entity_id
_entity_poly.type
_entity_poly.pdbx_seq_one_letter_code
_entity_poly.pdbx_strand_id
1 'polypeptide(L)' 'VDRAHRIGQTRQVFAYRLIARDTVEEKVLELQKTKRDLAAAIISQDNSLIRNLHREDLELLLS' A
#
# COMPACT_ATOMS: atom_id res chain seq x y z
N VAL A 1 8.21 -7.88 4.96
CA VAL A 1 9.14 -7.70 6.09
C VAL A 1 8.87 -8.69 7.21
N ASP A 2 7.61 -9.07 7.41
CA ASP A 2 7.13 -9.94 8.49
C ASP A 2 7.85 -11.29 8.63
N ARG A 3 8.25 -11.93 7.53
CA ARG A 3 8.94 -13.24 7.58
C ARG A 3 10.26 -13.24 8.35
N ALA A 4 11.02 -12.14 8.32
CA ALA A 4 12.32 -12.04 8.99
C ALA A 4 12.21 -11.44 10.41
N HIS A 5 11.20 -10.60 10.64
CA HIS A 5 10.85 -10.04 11.95
C HIS A 5 9.90 -10.98 12.70
N ARG A 6 10.39 -12.14 13.12
CA ARG A 6 9.59 -13.14 13.86
C ARG A 6 9.96 -13.17 15.35
N ILE A 7 9.00 -13.59 16.19
CA ILE A 7 9.21 -13.79 17.64
C ILE A 7 10.42 -14.70 17.87
N GLY A 8 11.32 -14.27 18.75
CA GLY A 8 12.59 -14.95 19.04
C GLY A 8 13.79 -14.42 18.25
N GLN A 9 13.60 -13.46 17.34
CA GLN A 9 14.70 -12.78 16.68
C GLN A 9 15.39 -11.80 17.64
N THR A 10 16.67 -12.01 17.91
CA THR A 10 17.48 -11.16 18.81
C THR A 10 18.38 -10.17 18.07
N ARG A 11 18.53 -10.34 16.76
CA ARG A 11 19.39 -9.51 15.90
C ARG A 11 18.56 -8.50 15.11
N GLN A 12 19.14 -7.32 14.88
CA GLN A 12 18.51 -6.30 14.04
C GLN A 12 18.34 -6.81 12.61
N VAL A 13 17.15 -6.62 12.05
CA VAL A 13 16.78 -7.05 10.70
C VAL A 13 16.66 -5.82 9.82
N PHE A 14 17.36 -5.82 8.70
CA PHE A 14 17.25 -4.79 7.67
C PHE A 14 16.48 -5.34 6.48
N ALA A 15 15.46 -4.61 6.04
CA ALA A 15 14.69 -4.95 4.86
C ALA A 15 14.81 -3.83 3.83
N TYR A 16 15.46 -4.13 2.72
CA TYR A 16 15.57 -3.23 1.58
C TYR A 16 14.61 -3.72 0.49
N ARG A 17 13.86 -2.79 -0.09
CA ARG A 17 13.10 -3.03 -1.30
C ARG A 17 13.64 -2.09 -2.38
N LEU A 18 14.31 -2.68 -3.36
CA LEU A 18 14.77 -1.95 -4.54
C LEU A 18 13.57 -1.74 -5.47
N ILE A 19 13.47 -0.54 -6.03
CA ILE A 19 12.39 -0.14 -6.94
C ILE A 19 13.06 0.58 -8.10
N ALA A 20 12.80 0.14 -9.33
CA ALA A 20 13.28 0.84 -10.51
C ALA A 20 12.39 2.07 -10.80
N ARG A 21 13.03 3.25 -10.89
CA ARG A 21 12.36 4.51 -11.22
C ARG A 21 11.82 4.49 -12.64
N ASP A 22 10.69 5.17 -12.87
CA ASP A 22 10.05 5.30 -14.18
C ASP A 22 9.62 3.94 -14.79
N THR A 23 9.43 2.94 -13.93
CA THR A 23 8.98 1.60 -14.34
C THR A 23 7.61 1.25 -13.76
N VAL A 24 7.10 0.11 -14.21
CA VAL A 24 5.84 -0.46 -13.69
C VAL A 24 5.95 -0.77 -12.18
N GLU A 25 7.14 -1.05 -11.65
CA GLU A 25 7.32 -1.34 -10.22
C GLU A 25 6.93 -0.16 -9.32
N GLU A 26 7.25 1.06 -9.74
CA GLU A 26 6.90 2.30 -9.04
C GLU A 26 5.38 2.52 -9.04
N LYS A 27 4.75 2.36 -10.20
CA LYS A 27 3.28 2.48 -10.35
C LYS A 27 2.54 1.45 -9.51
N VAL A 28 2.97 0.19 -9.53
CA VAL A 28 2.37 -0.87 -8.72
C VAL A 28 2.51 -0.55 -7.23
N LEU A 29 3.63 0.03 -6.81
CA LEU A 29 3.82 0.42 -5.43
C LEU A 29 2.86 1.54 -5.00
N GLU A 30 2.68 2.54 -5.85
CA GLU A 30 1.74 3.62 -5.62
C GLU A 30 0.30 3.08 -5.51
N LEU A 31 -0.11 2.20 -6.42
CA LEU A 31 -1.41 1.52 -6.37
C LEU A 31 -1.60 0.73 -5.06
N GLN A 32 -0.59 -0.02 -4.62
CA GLN A 32 -0.63 -0.74 -3.35
C GLN A 32 -0.73 0.18 -2.13
N LYS A 33 -0.24 1.42 -2.22
CA LYS A 33 -0.40 2.43 -1.18
C LYS A 33 -1.84 2.94 -1.18
N THR A 34 -2.33 3.42 -2.32
CA THR A 34 -3.71 3.94 -2.46
C THR A 34 -4.75 2.91 -2.02
N LYS A 35 -4.56 1.63 -2.37
CA LYS A 35 -5.45 0.54 -1.95
C LYS A 35 -5.49 0.34 -0.43
N ARG A 36 -4.34 0.45 0.24
CA ARG A 36 -4.26 0.35 1.71
C ARG A 36 -4.90 1.55 2.39
N ASP A 37 -4.66 2.75 1.87
CA ASP A 37 -5.21 3.99 2.42
C ASP A 37 -6.74 4.00 2.30
N LEU A 38 -7.28 3.55 1.16
CA LEU A 38 -8.72 3.35 0.98
C LEU A 38 -9.30 2.33 1.96
N ALA A 39 -8.65 1.16 2.11
CA ALA A 39 -9.10 0.15 3.06
C ALA A 39 -9.10 0.68 4.51
N ALA A 40 -8.08 1.45 4.88
CA ALA A 40 -8.00 2.10 6.19
C ALA A 40 -9.10 3.15 6.39
N ALA A 41 -9.40 3.96 5.38
CA ALA A 41 -10.47 4.96 5.41
C ALA A 41 -11.86 4.31 5.61
N ILE A 42 -12.13 3.19 4.91
CA ILE A 42 -13.38 2.42 5.06
C ILE A 42 -13.52 1.89 6.50
N ILE A 43 -12.45 1.30 7.04
CA ILE A 43 -12.46 0.77 8.42
C ILE A 43 -12.65 1.90 9.43
N SER A 44 -12.01 3.05 9.21
CA SER A 44 -12.06 4.20 10.12
C SER A 44 -13.34 5.04 9.96
N GLN A 45 -14.25 4.68 9.04
CA GLN A 45 -15.47 5.42 8.70
C GLN A 45 -15.18 6.89 8.30
N ASP A 46 -13.99 7.14 7.75
CA ASP A 46 -13.56 8.48 7.38
C ASP A 46 -14.09 8.81 5.98
N ASN A 47 -15.31 9.36 5.95
CA ASN A 47 -16.06 9.65 4.73
C ASN A 47 -15.42 10.75 3.86
N SER A 48 -14.41 11.44 4.36
CA SER A 48 -13.71 12.52 3.65
C SER A 48 -12.97 11.99 2.41
N LEU A 49 -12.25 10.87 2.55
CA LEU A 49 -11.50 10.23 1.47
C LEU A 49 -12.43 9.57 0.45
N ILE A 50 -13.48 8.90 0.93
CA ILE A 50 -14.46 8.21 0.07
C ILE A 50 -15.22 9.20 -0.82
N ARG A 51 -15.48 10.43 -0.34
CA ARG A 51 -16.16 11.47 -1.13
C ARG A 51 -15.34 11.98 -2.31
N ASN A 52 -14.02 11.89 -2.24
CA ASN A 52 -13.11 12.35 -3.29
C ASN A 52 -12.69 11.22 -4.25
N LEU A 53 -13.16 9.98 -4.04
CA LEU A 53 -12.90 8.89 -4.98
C LEU A 53 -13.78 9.03 -6.22
N HIS A 54 -13.15 9.07 -7.38
CA HIS A 54 -13.85 9.01 -8.66
C HIS A 54 -13.96 7.58 -9.18
N ARG A 55 -14.84 7.38 -10.17
CA ARG A 55 -15.07 6.06 -10.77
C ARG A 55 -13.80 5.48 -11.39
N GLU A 56 -13.01 6.33 -12.04
CA GLU A 56 -11.72 5.99 -12.64
C GLU A 56 -10.71 5.45 -11.62
N ASP A 57 -10.67 6.02 -10.40
CA ASP A 57 -9.81 5.53 -9.32
C ASP A 57 -10.25 4.14 -8.84
N LEU A 58 -11.56 3.89 -8.79
CA LEU A 58 -12.09 2.57 -8.43
C LEU A 58 -11.77 1.52 -9.49
N GLU A 59 -11.87 1.87 -10.77
CA GLU A 59 -11.53 0.97 -11.88
C GLU A 59 -10.03 0.63 -11.87
N LEU A 60 -9.17 1.61 -11.60
CA LEU A 60 -7.73 1.44 -11.46
C LEU A 60 -7.34 0.54 -10.27
N LEU A 61 -8.11 0.57 -9.17
CA LEU A 61 -7.85 -0.21 -7.96
C LEU A 61 -8.39 -1.65 -8.00
N LEU A 62 -9.39 -1.90 -8.84
CA LEU A 62 -10.10 -3.18 -8.99
C LEU A 62 -9.73 -3.97 -10.24
N SER A 63 -9.06 -3.35 -11.22
CA SER A 63 -8.41 -4.04 -12.34
C SER A 63 -7.09 -4.69 -11.93
#